data_AF-W7UDY3-F1
#
_entry.id   AF-W7UDY3-F1
#
_cell.length_a   1.000
_cell.length_b   1.000
_cell.length_c   1.000
_cell.angle_alpha   90.00
_cell.angle_beta   90.00
_cell.angle_gamma   90.00
#
_symmetry.space_group_name_H-M   'P 1'
#
loop_
_entity.id
_entity.type
_entity.pdbx_description
1 polymer ?
#
loop_
_entity_poly.entity_id
_entity_poly.type
_entity_poly.pdbx_seq_one_letter_code
_entity_poly.pdbx_strand_id
1 'polypeptide(L)'
;MSLDQDIKLDSEAFNTAAADMAALKTRAENLKDKLEKMYEDITTALDTPAGHAIEITAKDVLLQPIEDLILVIDQMSKTLDDIISTPYYQSVFDKYDELVESINF
;
A
#
# COMPACT_ATOMS: atom_id res chain seq x y z
N MET A 1 15.91 30.19 15.68
CA MET A 1 14.90 29.74 16.66
C MET A 1 13.83 29.06 15.83
N SER A 2 13.63 27.73 15.90
CA SER A 2 12.48 27.14 15.20
C SER A 2 11.23 27.53 16.00
N LEU A 3 10.32 28.27 15.40
CA LEU A 3 9.03 28.54 16.03
C LEU A 3 8.24 27.22 16.05
N ASP A 4 7.39 27.00 17.06
CA ASP A 4 6.48 25.84 17.17
C ASP A 4 5.49 25.69 15.98
N GLN A 5 5.58 26.56 14.98
CA GLN A 5 4.75 26.62 13.78
C GLN A 5 5.50 26.23 12.49
N ASP A 6 6.78 25.87 12.56
CA ASP A 6 7.47 25.32 11.40
C ASP A 6 6.86 23.95 11.07
N ILE A 7 6.32 23.80 9.86
CA ILE A 7 5.77 22.52 9.42
C ILE A 7 6.93 21.53 9.30
N LYS A 8 7.04 20.61 10.25
CA LYS A 8 8.08 19.58 10.28
C LYS A 8 7.56 18.32 9.61
N LEU A 9 8.20 17.92 8.52
CA LEU A 9 7.96 16.62 7.91
C LEU A 9 8.70 15.56 8.73
N ASP A 10 7.96 14.68 9.40
CA ASP A 10 8.53 13.58 10.19
C ASP A 10 8.95 12.44 9.26
N SER A 11 10.19 12.53 8.76
CA SER A 11 10.75 11.53 7.85
C SER A 11 10.80 10.12 8.44
N GLU A 12 10.92 9.98 9.77
CA GLU A 12 10.96 8.67 10.44
C GLU A 12 9.58 8.02 10.45
N ALA A 13 8.53 8.80 10.71
CA ALA A 13 7.16 8.34 10.63
C ALA A 13 6.78 7.91 9.20
N PHE A 14 7.18 8.68 8.18
CA PHE A 14 6.94 8.32 6.78
C PHE A 14 7.69 7.04 6.36
N ASN A 15 8.96 6.91 6.72
CA ASN A 15 9.75 5.71 6.43
C ASN A 15 9.18 4.46 7.12
N THR A 16 8.71 4.62 8.36
CA THR A 16 8.03 3.54 9.11
C THR A 16 6.74 3.13 8.41
N ALA A 17 5.91 4.09 8.00
CA ALA A 17 4.66 3.82 7.28
C ALA A 17 4.90 3.13 5.93
N ALA A 18 5.95 3.51 5.19
CA ALA A 18 6.33 2.85 3.94
C ALA A 18 6.77 1.39 4.17
N ALA A 19 7.60 1.15 5.20
CA ALA A 19 8.01 -0.19 5.59
C ALA A 19 6.83 -1.08 6.01
N ASP A 20 5.89 -0.54 6.78
CA ASP A 20 4.68 -1.24 7.20
C ASP A 20 3.77 -1.59 6.01
N MET A 21 3.63 -0.68 5.03
CA MET A 21 2.87 -0.95 3.80
C MET A 21 3.52 -2.04 2.95
N ALA A 22 4.85 -2.03 2.82
CA ALA A 22 5.58 -3.10 2.12
C ALA A 22 5.39 -4.47 2.81
N ALA A 23 5.43 -4.50 4.14
CA ALA A 23 5.16 -5.71 4.92
C ALA A 23 3.71 -6.19 4.77
N LEU A 24 2.75 -5.25 4.74
CA LEU A 24 1.33 -5.55 4.53
C LEU A 24 1.08 -6.14 3.13
N LYS A 25 1.70 -5.58 2.09
CA LYS A 25 1.65 -6.11 0.72
C LYS A 25 2.14 -7.56 0.68
N THR A 26 3.31 -7.81 1.26
CA THR A 26 3.89 -9.16 1.35
C THR A 26 2.95 -10.14 2.05
N ARG A 27 2.27 -9.71 3.12
CA ARG A 27 1.28 -10.55 3.82
C ARG A 27 0.06 -10.86 2.96
N ALA A 28 -0.43 -9.89 2.19
CA ALA A 28 -1.57 -10.07 1.31
C ALA A 28 -1.24 -11.01 0.14
N GLU A 29 -0.05 -10.90 -0.46
CA GLU A 29 0.45 -11.83 -1.47
C GLU A 29 0.54 -13.26 -0.93
N ASN A 30 1.13 -13.44 0.26
CA ASN A 30 1.18 -14.76 0.91
C ASN A 30 -0.21 -15.34 1.23
N LEU A 31 -1.20 -14.49 1.53
CA LEU A 31 -2.57 -14.93 1.76
C LEU A 31 -3.22 -15.40 0.45
N LYS A 32 -2.99 -14.67 -0.65
CA LYS A 32 -3.44 -15.07 -1.99
C LYS A 32 -2.91 -16.46 -2.34
N ASP A 33 -1.61 -16.68 -2.21
CA ASP A 33 -0.97 -17.97 -2.54
C ASP A 33 -1.54 -19.13 -1.73
N LYS A 34 -1.82 -18.90 -0.43
CA LYS A 34 -2.44 -19.90 0.44
C LYS A 34 -3.87 -20.24 0.02
N LEU A 35 -4.66 -19.23 -0.38
CA LEU A 35 -6.03 -19.47 -0.85
C LEU A 35 -6.02 -20.18 -2.20
N GLU A 36 -5.13 -19.80 -3.12
CA GLU A 36 -4.98 -20.49 -4.41
C GLU A 36 -4.65 -21.96 -4.19
N LYS A 37 -3.67 -22.27 -3.33
CA LYS A 37 -3.33 -23.65 -2.98
C LYS A 37 -4.51 -24.40 -2.37
N MET A 38 -5.24 -23.78 -1.45
CA MET A 38 -6.42 -24.39 -0.84
C MET A 38 -7.49 -24.77 -1.88
N TYR A 39 -7.76 -23.90 -2.86
CA TYR A 39 -8.72 -24.20 -3.91
C TYR A 39 -8.25 -25.30 -4.86
N GLU A 40 -6.97 -25.34 -5.20
CA GLU A 40 -6.38 -26.46 -5.96
C GLU A 40 -6.51 -27.79 -5.19
N ASP A 41 -6.24 -27.78 -3.89
CA ASP A 41 -6.30 -28.98 -3.05
C ASP A 41 -7.75 -29.49 -2.92
N ILE A 42 -8.73 -28.59 -2.76
CA ILE A 42 -10.16 -28.94 -2.74
C ILE A 42 -10.59 -29.54 -4.07
N THR A 43 -10.17 -28.93 -5.19
CA THR A 43 -10.51 -29.40 -6.53
C THR A 43 -9.92 -30.77 -6.79
N THR A 44 -8.65 -30.98 -6.42
CA THR A 44 -7.96 -32.27 -6.55
C THR A 44 -8.59 -33.35 -5.68
N ALA A 45 -8.99 -33.01 -4.46
CA ALA A 45 -9.69 -33.93 -3.56
C ALA A 45 -11.10 -34.30 -4.06
N LEU A 46 -11.72 -33.40 -4.82
CA LEU A 46 -13.05 -33.55 -5.40
C LEU A 46 -12.97 -33.69 -6.92
N ASP A 47 -12.26 -34.70 -7.43
CA ASP A 47 -12.14 -35.00 -8.87
C ASP A 47 -13.49 -35.43 -9.49
N THR A 48 -14.35 -34.43 -9.63
CA THR A 48 -15.74 -34.50 -10.05
C THR A 48 -16.05 -33.21 -10.80
N PRO A 49 -17.11 -33.17 -11.63
CA PRO A 49 -17.55 -31.94 -12.28
C PRO A 49 -17.86 -30.79 -11.31
N ALA A 50 -18.27 -31.12 -10.07
CA ALA A 50 -18.52 -30.14 -9.02
C ALA A 50 -17.23 -29.53 -8.46
N GLY A 51 -16.16 -30.32 -8.30
CA GLY A 51 -14.85 -29.81 -7.90
C GLY A 51 -14.25 -28.86 -8.95
N HIS A 52 -14.36 -29.20 -10.23
CA HIS A 52 -13.91 -28.33 -11.33
C HIS A 52 -14.70 -27.01 -11.40
N ALA A 53 -15.99 -27.02 -11.06
CA ALA A 53 -16.79 -25.79 -10.97
C ALA A 53 -16.35 -24.90 -9.80
N ILE A 54 -15.90 -25.50 -8.69
CA ILE A 54 -15.31 -24.77 -7.55
C ILE A 54 -13.99 -24.13 -7.96
N GLU A 55 -13.12 -24.82 -8.69
CA GLU A 55 -11.86 -24.27 -9.20
C GLU A 55 -12.07 -22.95 -9.96
N ILE A 56 -12.98 -22.98 -10.94
CA ILE A 56 -13.28 -21.84 -11.81
C ILE A 56 -13.89 -20.68 -11.00
N THR A 57 -14.88 -20.98 -10.16
CA THR A 57 -15.58 -19.93 -9.40
C THR A 57 -14.68 -19.34 -8.31
N ALA A 58 -13.86 -20.17 -7.66
CA ALA A 58 -13.01 -19.74 -6.56
C ALA A 58 -11.81 -18.91 -7.03
N LYS A 59 -11.17 -19.29 -8.15
CA LYS A 59 -10.09 -18.47 -8.72
C LYS A 59 -10.59 -17.11 -9.16
N ASP A 60 -11.68 -17.03 -9.92
CA ASP A 60 -12.10 -15.76 -10.51
C ASP A 60 -12.85 -14.85 -9.53
N VAL A 61 -13.65 -15.40 -8.61
CA VAL A 61 -14.50 -14.57 -7.73
C VAL A 61 -13.91 -14.39 -6.33
N LEU A 62 -13.24 -15.42 -5.80
CA LEU A 62 -12.82 -15.41 -4.39
C LEU A 62 -11.39 -14.89 -4.20
N LEU A 63 -10.54 -14.92 -5.23
CA LEU A 63 -9.21 -14.30 -5.18
C LEU A 63 -9.26 -12.80 -5.54
N GLN A 64 -10.21 -12.37 -6.38
CA GLN A 64 -10.36 -10.98 -6.81
C GLN A 64 -10.31 -9.96 -5.65
N PRO A 65 -11.00 -10.15 -4.51
CA PRO A 65 -10.94 -9.19 -3.41
C PRO A 65 -9.55 -9.05 -2.79
N ILE A 66 -8.73 -10.10 -2.82
CA ILE A 66 -7.34 -10.04 -2.33
C ILE A 66 -6.45 -9.36 -3.36
N GLU A 67 -6.66 -9.61 -4.65
CA GLU A 67 -5.94 -8.92 -5.71
C GLU A 67 -6.21 -7.42 -5.71
N ASP A 68 -7.48 -7.02 -5.53
CA ASP A 68 -7.88 -5.63 -5.39
C ASP A 68 -7.25 -4.98 -4.15
N LEU A 69 -7.20 -5.71 -3.03
CA LEU A 69 -6.53 -5.24 -1.82
C LEU A 69 -5.03 -5.02 -2.03
N ILE A 70 -4.35 -5.96 -2.69
CA ILE A 70 -2.92 -5.83 -3.04
C ILE A 70 -2.70 -4.58 -3.91
N LEU A 71 -3.58 -4.34 -4.88
CA LEU A 71 -3.56 -3.16 -5.76
C LEU A 71 -3.66 -1.85 -4.97
N VAL A 72 -4.59 -1.78 -4.01
CA VAL A 72 -4.75 -0.60 -3.15
C VAL A 72 -3.51 -0.38 -2.29
N ILE A 73 -2.97 -1.44 -1.67
CA ILE A 73 -1.76 -1.34 -0.85
C ILE A 73 -0.56 -0.88 -1.71
N ASP A 74 -0.42 -1.42 -2.92
CA ASP A 74 0.64 -1.04 -3.85
C ASP A 74 0.55 0.44 -4.26
N GLN A 75 -0.65 0.94 -4.54
CA GLN A 75 -0.87 2.34 -4.86
C GLN A 75 -0.56 3.27 -3.67
N MET A 76 -0.96 2.88 -2.46
CA MET A 76 -0.64 3.64 -1.24
C MET A 76 0.87 3.65 -0.97
N SER A 77 1.54 2.51 -1.15
CA SER A 77 2.99 2.40 -0.98
C SER A 77 3.74 3.28 -1.97
N LYS A 78 3.37 3.26 -3.26
CA LYS A 78 3.96 4.15 -4.28
C LYS A 78 3.77 5.62 -3.96
N THR A 79 2.58 5.98 -3.48
CA THR A 79 2.28 7.37 -3.07
C THR A 79 3.17 7.80 -1.90
N LEU A 80 3.39 6.91 -0.91
CA LEU A 80 4.30 7.18 0.20
C LEU A 80 5.75 7.29 -0.27
N ASP A 81 6.20 6.40 -1.16
CA ASP A 81 7.55 6.45 -1.73
C ASP A 81 7.77 7.74 -2.53
N ASP A 82 6.78 8.21 -3.29
CA ASP A 82 6.84 9.48 -4.01
C ASP A 82 6.97 10.65 -3.03
N ILE A 83 6.21 10.65 -1.93
CA ILE A 83 6.30 11.69 -0.89
C ILE A 83 7.68 11.71 -0.22
N ILE A 84 8.27 10.53 0.04
CA ILE A 84 9.58 10.40 0.69
C ILE A 84 10.72 10.77 -0.28
N SER A 85 10.63 10.30 -1.53
CA SER A 85 11.72 10.34 -2.51
C SER A 85 11.77 11.63 -3.30
N THR A 86 10.66 12.37 -3.36
CA THR A 86 10.59 13.64 -4.07
C THR A 86 10.48 14.81 -3.10
N PRO A 87 10.93 16.02 -3.49
CA PRO A 87 10.65 17.25 -2.76
C PRO A 87 9.16 17.65 -2.87
N TYR A 88 8.24 16.69 -2.75
CA TYR A 88 6.81 16.84 -3.01
C TYR A 88 6.21 18.00 -2.21
N TYR A 89 6.55 18.04 -0.93
CA TYR A 89 6.15 19.12 -0.02
C TYR A 89 7.19 20.24 0.13
N GLN A 90 8.41 20.03 -0.38
CA GLN A 90 9.49 21.03 -0.29
C GLN A 90 9.05 22.37 -0.87
N SER A 91 8.42 22.37 -2.06
CA SER A 91 7.95 23.61 -2.67
C SER A 91 6.85 24.34 -1.89
N VAL A 92 6.11 23.63 -1.03
CA VAL A 92 5.12 24.22 -0.13
C VAL A 92 5.82 24.86 1.07
N PHE A 93 6.85 24.21 1.60
CA PHE A 93 7.69 24.74 2.67
C PHE A 93 8.52 25.94 2.20
N ASP A 94 9.15 25.86 1.03
CA ASP A 94 9.91 26.96 0.43
C ASP A 94 9.03 28.22 0.26
N LYS A 95 7.79 28.06 -0.22
CA LYS A 95 6.82 29.17 -0.35
C LYS A 95 6.36 29.72 1.00
N TYR A 96 6.24 28.86 2.01
CA TYR A 96 5.90 29.29 3.36
C TYR A 96 7.05 30.11 3.96
N ASP A 97 8.29 29.67 3.79
CA ASP A 97 9.48 30.37 4.25
C ASP A 97 9.63 31.73 3.54
N GLU A 98 9.43 31.78 2.22
CA GLU A 98 9.37 33.03 1.44
C GLU A 98 8.29 34.00 1.96
N LEU A 99 7.10 33.47 2.27
CA LEU A 99 6.01 34.26 2.81
C LEU A 99 6.37 34.82 4.20
N VAL A 100 6.92 33.98 5.08
CA VAL A 100 7.35 34.39 6.43
C VAL A 100 8.42 35.47 6.36
N GLU A 101 9.42 35.34 5.47
CA GLU A 101 10.43 36.38 5.22
C GLU A 101 9.79 37.68 4.70
N SER A 102 8.78 37.60 3.83
CA SER A 102 8.12 38.78 3.26
C SER A 102 7.28 39.58 4.27
N ILE A 103 6.83 38.94 5.35
CA ILE A 103 5.98 39.55 6.39
C ILE A 103 6.80 40.01 7.60
N ASN A 104 7.92 39.34 7.89
CA ASN A 104 8.88 39.73 8.93
C ASN A 104 9.84 40.81 8.40
N PHE A 105 9.39 42.08 8.39
CA PHE A 105 10.27 43.25 8.21
C PHE A 105 11.30 43.39 9.33
#